data_AF-A0A3D1S152-F1
#
_entry.id   AF-A0A3D1S152-F1
#
_cell.length_a   1.000
_cell.length_b   1.000
_cell.length_c   1.000
_cell.angle_alpha   90.00
_cell.angle_beta   90.00
_cell.angle_gamma   90.00
#
_symmetry.space_group_name_H-M   'P 1'
#
loop_
_entity.id
_entity.type
_entity.pdbx_description
1 polymer ?
#
loop_
_entity_poly.entity_id
_entity_poly.type
_entity_poly.pdbx_seq_one_letter_code
_entity_poly.pdbx_strand_id
1 'polypeptide(L)'
;ENSVEFDSFSGGLLDWPHYTRPATYETRTVPAALLSGHHEEIRCWRLKQALGRTWMRRPDLLESKVLSKEEQQLLESFKRGREEQEKST
;
A
#
# COMPACT_ATOMS: atom_id res chain seq x y z
N GLU A 1 -21.95 3.25 -13.66
CA GLU A 1 -20.74 4.05 -13.93
C GLU A 1 -20.02 4.21 -12.61
N ASN A 2 -18.78 3.72 -12.44
CA ASN A 2 -18.07 3.87 -11.17
C ASN A 2 -16.61 4.23 -11.42
N SER A 3 -16.38 5.54 -11.29
CA SER A 3 -15.18 6.29 -10.92
C SER A 3 -13.82 5.74 -11.35
N VAL A 4 -13.40 6.22 -12.53
CA VAL A 4 -12.06 6.13 -13.13
C VAL A 4 -11.06 7.09 -12.45
N GLU A 5 -11.21 7.35 -11.14
CA GLU A 5 -10.41 8.40 -10.44
C GLU A 5 -9.18 7.87 -9.71
N PHE A 6 -8.93 6.56 -9.71
CA PHE A 6 -7.66 6.00 -9.25
C PHE A 6 -6.82 5.54 -10.43
N ASP A 7 -6.52 6.49 -11.30
CA ASP A 7 -5.48 6.32 -12.31
C ASP A 7 -4.14 6.10 -11.58
N SER A 8 -3.38 5.10 -12.04
CA SER A 8 -2.18 4.53 -11.41
C SER A 8 -1.00 5.50 -11.22
N PHE A 9 -1.22 6.79 -11.50
CA PHE A 9 -0.23 7.88 -11.44
C PHE A 9 -0.70 9.15 -10.71
N SER A 10 -1.83 9.12 -10.02
CA SER A 10 -2.48 10.29 -9.38
C SER A 10 -1.69 11.01 -8.27
N GLY A 11 -0.40 10.75 -8.12
CA GLY A 11 0.45 11.49 -7.18
C GLY A 11 1.93 11.13 -7.20
N GLY A 12 2.43 10.54 -8.30
CA GLY A 12 3.82 10.05 -8.37
C GLY A 12 4.10 8.79 -7.54
N LEU A 13 3.05 8.07 -7.13
CA LEU A 13 3.17 6.76 -6.46
C LEU A 13 2.63 5.66 -7.37
N LEU A 14 3.21 4.47 -7.24
CA LEU A 14 2.66 3.26 -7.84
C LEU A 14 1.35 2.88 -7.16
N ASP A 15 0.48 2.27 -7.96
CA ASP A 15 -0.81 1.79 -7.52
C ASP A 15 -0.71 0.70 -6.42
N TRP A 16 -1.70 0.63 -5.53
CA TRP A 16 -1.74 -0.38 -4.46
C TRP A 16 -2.31 -1.72 -4.98
N PRO A 17 -2.18 -2.83 -4.22
CA PRO A 17 -2.79 -4.09 -4.62
C PRO A 17 -4.31 -4.05 -4.42
N HIS A 18 -5.07 -4.29 -5.50
CA HIS A 18 -6.53 -4.38 -5.45
C HIS A 18 -6.97 -5.79 -5.08
N TYR A 19 -7.97 -5.87 -4.21
CA TYR A 19 -8.56 -7.13 -3.76
C TYR A 19 -10.03 -7.16 -4.15
N THR A 20 -10.47 -8.32 -4.60
CA THR A 20 -11.88 -8.59 -4.91
C THR A 20 -12.33 -9.82 -4.13
N ARG A 21 -13.64 -10.05 -4.07
CA ARG A 21 -14.19 -11.26 -3.43
C ARG A 21 -13.82 -12.49 -4.28
N PRO A 22 -13.56 -13.67 -3.67
CA PRO A 22 -13.70 -14.04 -2.24
C PRO A 22 -12.54 -13.58 -1.33
N ALA A 23 -12.77 -13.55 -0.01
CA ALA A 23 -11.80 -13.07 0.99
C ALA A 23 -10.53 -13.94 1.12
N THR A 24 -10.60 -15.19 0.68
CA THR A 24 -9.46 -16.11 0.55
C THR A 24 -9.44 -16.62 -0.88
N TYR A 25 -8.31 -16.46 -1.55
CA TYR A 25 -8.08 -17.00 -2.87
C TYR A 25 -6.76 -17.78 -2.86
N GLU A 26 -6.86 -19.09 -3.10
CA GLU A 26 -5.77 -20.05 -2.97
C GLU A 26 -5.07 -19.98 -1.59
N THR A 27 -3.85 -19.45 -1.53
CA THR A 27 -3.05 -19.27 -0.31
C THR A 27 -2.98 -17.81 0.14
N ARG A 28 -3.69 -16.91 -0.54
CA ARG A 28 -3.67 -15.47 -0.28
C ARG A 28 -4.96 -15.05 0.43
N THR A 29 -4.80 -14.46 1.61
CA THR A 29 -5.91 -13.91 2.39
C THR A 29 -5.95 -12.40 2.20
N VAL A 30 -7.15 -11.84 2.06
CA VAL A 30 -7.36 -10.40 2.06
C VAL A 30 -6.85 -9.82 3.39
N PRO A 31 -6.03 -8.76 3.37
CA PRO A 31 -5.54 -8.12 4.59
C PRO A 31 -6.67 -7.74 5.55
N ALA A 32 -6.47 -7.97 6.85
CA ALA A 32 -7.45 -7.63 7.88
C ALA A 32 -7.91 -6.16 7.84
N ALA A 33 -7.02 -5.24 7.45
CA ALA A 33 -7.33 -3.82 7.27
C ALA A 33 -8.41 -3.55 6.20
N LEU A 34 -8.53 -4.41 5.18
CA LEU A 34 -9.59 -4.33 4.17
C LEU A 34 -10.89 -5.01 4.63
N LEU A 35 -10.82 -5.86 5.66
CA LEU A 35 -11.96 -6.57 6.23
C LEU A 35 -12.61 -5.81 7.39
N SER A 36 -11.92 -4.87 8.02
CA SER A 36 -12.43 -4.14 9.20
C SER A 36 -13.57 -3.17 8.88
N GLY A 37 -13.72 -2.75 7.62
CA GLY A 37 -14.72 -1.78 7.19
C GLY A 37 -14.41 -0.34 7.62
N HIS A 38 -13.29 -0.08 8.30
CA HIS A 38 -12.88 1.27 8.67
C HIS A 38 -12.22 1.98 7.49
N HIS A 39 -12.91 2.98 6.95
CA HIS A 39 -12.45 3.73 5.78
C HIS A 39 -11.07 4.38 5.98
N GLU A 40 -10.76 4.85 7.19
CA GLU A 40 -9.45 5.41 7.54
C GLU A 40 -8.34 4.35 7.51
N GLU A 41 -8.58 3.18 8.12
CA GLU A 41 -7.62 2.06 8.08
C GLU A 41 -7.38 1.59 6.65
N ILE A 42 -8.43 1.50 5.84
CA ILE A 42 -8.35 1.14 4.43
C ILE A 42 -7.52 2.17 3.66
N ARG A 43 -7.75 3.47 3.89
CA ARG A 43 -6.97 4.55 3.28
C ARG A 43 -5.49 4.47 3.66
N CYS A 44 -5.19 4.38 4.95
CA CYS A 44 -3.83 4.25 5.47
C CYS A 44 -3.13 3.01 4.92
N TRP A 45 -3.85 1.88 4.84
CA TRP A 45 -3.34 0.64 4.27
C TRP A 45 -3.03 0.80 2.78
N ARG A 46 -3.95 1.39 1.98
CA ARG A 46 -3.73 1.64 0.55
C ARG A 46 -2.51 2.52 0.31
N LEU A 47 -2.40 3.61 1.06
CA LEU A 47 -1.27 4.54 0.97
C LEU A 47 0.05 3.87 1.36
N LYS A 48 0.06 3.11 2.47
CA LYS A 48 1.21 2.32 2.91
C LYS A 48 1.69 1.35 1.82
N GLN A 49 0.76 0.64 1.17
CA GLN A 49 1.11 -0.30 0.11
C GLN A 49 1.62 0.40 -1.15
N ALA A 50 1.00 1.51 -1.55
CA ALA A 50 1.45 2.33 -2.68
C ALA A 50 2.88 2.85 -2.45
N LEU A 51 3.15 3.46 -1.29
CA LEU A 51 4.46 3.95 -0.88
C LEU A 51 5.50 2.81 -0.84
N GLY A 52 5.15 1.70 -0.19
CA GLY A 52 5.99 0.51 -0.12
C GLY A 52 6.37 0.00 -1.51
N ARG A 53 5.38 -0.27 -2.38
CA ARG A 53 5.62 -0.73 -3.76
C ARG A 53 6.47 0.26 -4.56
N THR A 54 6.22 1.56 -4.40
CA THR A 54 6.99 2.62 -5.05
C THR A 54 8.44 2.55 -4.57
N TRP A 55 8.69 2.52 -3.27
CA TRP A 55 10.04 2.38 -2.71
C TRP A 55 10.77 1.13 -3.22
N MET A 56 10.06 0.01 -3.37
CA MET A 56 10.64 -1.25 -3.82
C MET A 56 10.99 -1.29 -5.31
N ARG A 57 10.14 -0.70 -6.16
CA ARG A 57 10.25 -0.84 -7.63
C ARG A 57 10.77 0.42 -8.33
N ARG A 58 10.46 1.58 -7.76
CA ARG A 58 10.71 2.92 -8.30
C ARG A 58 11.02 3.91 -7.18
N PRO A 59 12.10 3.70 -6.40
CA PRO A 59 12.49 4.62 -5.32
C PRO A 59 12.75 6.04 -5.84
N ASP A 60 13.14 6.18 -7.11
CA ASP A 60 13.31 7.45 -7.82
C ASP A 60 12.08 8.36 -7.74
N LEU A 61 10.88 7.78 -7.76
CA LEU A 61 9.62 8.53 -7.66
C LEU A 61 9.42 9.12 -6.25
N LEU A 62 9.94 8.44 -5.21
CA LEU A 62 9.89 8.96 -3.84
C LEU A 62 10.96 10.02 -3.59
N GLU A 63 12.14 9.89 -4.19
CA GLU A 63 13.21 10.88 -4.05
C GLU A 63 12.83 12.24 -4.63
N SER A 64 12.09 12.24 -5.74
CA SER A 64 11.57 13.46 -6.36
C SER A 64 10.32 14.04 -5.66
N LYS A 65 9.73 13.31 -4.71
CA LYS A 65 8.46 13.68 -4.05
C LYS A 65 8.70 14.09 -2.59
N VAL A 66 8.07 15.19 -2.18
CA VAL A 66 8.01 15.55 -0.76
C VAL A 66 6.93 14.72 -0.07
N LEU A 67 7.36 13.78 0.78
CA LEU A 67 6.47 12.98 1.60
C LEU A 67 6.03 13.74 2.85
N SER A 68 4.75 13.72 3.14
CA SER A 68 4.18 14.19 4.41
C SER A 68 4.63 13.30 5.57
N LYS A 69 4.45 13.79 6.80
CA LYS A 69 4.79 13.06 8.02
C LYS A 69 4.06 11.72 8.13
N GLU A 70 2.79 11.68 7.71
CA GLU A 70 1.99 10.44 7.66
C GLU A 70 2.59 9.44 6.66
N GLU A 71 2.88 9.87 5.44
CA GLU A 71 3.47 9.01 4.40
C GLU A 71 4.82 8.44 4.84
N GLN A 72 5.67 9.26 5.45
CA GLN A 72 6.95 8.81 6.00
C GLN A 72 6.75 7.74 7.08
N GLN A 73 5.84 7.95 8.04
CA GLN A 73 5.54 6.98 9.08
C GLN A 73 4.99 5.66 8.53
N LEU A 74 4.13 5.72 7.52
CA LEU A 74 3.58 4.54 6.85
C LEU A 74 4.66 3.77 6.09
N LEU A 75 5.54 4.48 5.36
CA LEU A 75 6.65 3.89 4.62
C LEU A 75 7.65 3.19 5.55
N GLU A 76 8.05 3.84 6.65
CA GLU A 76 8.93 3.23 7.65
C GLU A 76 8.27 2.00 8.29
N SER A 77 6.98 2.09 8.61
CA SER A 77 6.21 0.94 9.10
C SER A 77 6.06 -0.19 8.08
N PHE A 78 6.20 0.10 6.78
CA PHE A 78 6.20 -0.91 5.72
C PHE A 78 7.57 -1.59 5.63
N LYS A 79 8.65 -0.81 5.62
CA LYS A 79 10.04 -1.32 5.59
C LYS A 79 10.29 -2.28 6.74
N ARG A 80 9.96 -1.89 7.98
CA ARG A 80 10.13 -2.74 9.16
C ARG A 80 9.37 -4.07 9.06
N GLY A 81 8.10 -4.02 8.66
CA GLY A 81 7.29 -5.23 8.53
C GLY A 81 7.80 -6.17 7.43
N ARG A 82 8.46 -5.63 6.40
CA ARG A 82 9.09 -6.42 5.35
C ARG A 82 10.38 -7.08 5.85
N GLU A 83 11.25 -6.34 6.54
CA GLU A 83 12.48 -6.87 7.13
C GLU A 83 12.19 -8.02 8.11
N GLU A 84 11.09 -7.92 8.87
CA GLU A 84 10.62 -8.99 9.76
C GLU A 84 10.17 -10.25 8.99
N GLN A 85 9.50 -10.09 7.84
CA GLN A 85 9.12 -11.21 6.97
C GLN A 85 10.32 -11.84 6.26
N GLU A 86 11.28 -11.03 5.83
CA GLU A 86 12.53 -11.50 5.22
C GLU A 86 13.44 -12.21 6.23
N LYS A 87 13.36 -11.89 7.54
CA LYS A 87 14.08 -12.61 8.60
C LYS A 87 13.38 -13.91 9.06
N SER A 88 12.08 -14.05 8.82
CA SER A 88 11.31 -15.26 9.17
C SER A 88 11.27 -16.30 8.05
N THR A 89 11.79 -15.96 6.86
CA THR A 89 11.91 -16.86 5.70
C THR A 89 13.34 -17.36 5.58
#